data_AF-A0A699ZWA5-F1
#
_entry.id   AF-A0A699ZWA5-F1
#
_cell.length_a   1.000
_cell.length_b   1.000
_cell.length_c   1.000
_cell.angle_alpha   90.00
_cell.angle_beta   90.00
_cell.angle_gamma   90.00
#
_symmetry.space_group_name_H-M   'P 1'
#
loop_
_entity.id
_entity.type
_entity.pdbx_description
1 polymer ?
#
loop_
_entity_poly.entity_id
_entity_poly.type
_entity_poly.pdbx_seq_one_letter_code
_entity_poly.pdbx_strand_id
1 'polypeptide(L)'
;MSPEARRLLLADLRKVFHHPRLQAAAELGVSVASLKTMCIKLNMTRWPHRKIASLHQLKSFLLFQPLKEQHLQQEHLAAIEEELAAVQRDPNHTVRSSLTYLRRCVWKRAQRMFLGTGL
;
A
#
# COMPACT_ATOMS: atom_id res chain seq x y z
N MET A 1 27.48 -5.64 21.60
CA MET A 1 26.94 -6.46 20.50
C MET A 1 26.86 -5.57 19.26
N SER A 2 27.79 -5.73 18.32
CA SER A 2 27.79 -4.94 17.09
C SER A 2 26.64 -5.43 16.20
N PRO A 3 25.69 -4.58 15.78
CA PRO A 3 24.63 -5.00 14.88
C PRO A 3 25.26 -5.08 13.49
N GLU A 4 25.84 -6.24 13.18
CA GLU A 4 26.20 -6.60 11.81
C GLU A 4 24.97 -6.30 10.96
N ALA A 5 25.13 -5.33 10.05
CA ALA A 5 24.08 -4.93 9.16
C ALA A 5 23.78 -6.12 8.26
N ARG A 6 22.80 -6.94 8.67
CA ARG A 6 22.21 -8.00 7.86
C ARG A 6 22.01 -7.40 6.48
N ARG A 7 22.75 -7.89 5.49
CA ARG A 7 22.65 -7.41 4.11
C ARG A 7 21.33 -7.88 3.55
N LEU A 8 20.26 -7.15 3.89
CA LEU A 8 18.94 -7.39 3.36
C LEU A 8 18.90 -6.93 1.92
N LEU A 9 18.37 -7.79 1.06
CA LEU A 9 18.14 -7.46 -0.33
C LEU A 9 16.78 -6.79 -0.47
N LEU A 10 16.54 -6.14 -1.62
CA LEU A 10 15.22 -5.60 -1.95
C LEU A 10 14.12 -6.69 -1.86
N ALA A 11 14.46 -7.94 -2.18
CA ALA A 11 13.57 -9.08 -2.05
C ALA A 11 13.09 -9.35 -0.61
N ASP A 12 13.94 -9.09 0.39
CA ASP A 12 13.56 -9.23 1.80
C ASP A 12 12.66 -8.08 2.24
N LEU A 13 12.98 -6.85 1.81
CA LEU A 13 12.16 -5.69 2.12
C LEU A 13 10.75 -5.81 1.52
N ARG A 14 10.65 -6.35 0.30
CA ARG A 14 9.37 -6.61 -0.38
C ARG A 14 8.40 -7.40 0.49
N LYS A 15 8.88 -8.40 1.24
CA LYS A 15 8.04 -9.23 2.11
C LYS A 15 7.30 -8.41 3.17
N VAL A 16 7.89 -7.31 3.64
CA VAL A 16 7.36 -6.47 4.72
C VAL A 16 6.82 -5.11 4.25
N PHE A 17 6.67 -4.87 2.94
CA PHE A 17 6.13 -3.61 2.42
C PHE A 17 4.69 -3.32 2.87
N HIS A 18 3.94 -4.37 3.20
CA HIS A 18 2.60 -4.28 3.75
C HIS A 18 2.55 -3.81 5.21
N HIS A 19 3.70 -3.70 5.89
CA HIS A 19 3.80 -3.18 7.24
C HIS A 19 4.27 -1.71 7.27
N PRO A 20 3.86 -0.93 8.29
CA PRO A 20 4.47 0.37 8.58
C PRO A 20 5.98 0.22 8.81
N ARG A 21 6.76 1.26 8.46
CA ARG A 21 8.23 1.24 8.54
C ARG A 21 8.78 0.76 9.89
N LEU A 22 8.13 1.12 11.00
CA LEU A 22 8.55 0.72 12.35
C LEU A 22 8.36 -0.80 12.57
N GLN A 23 7.19 -1.31 12.19
CA GLN A 23 6.88 -2.74 12.28
C GLN A 23 7.75 -3.56 11.32
N ALA A 24 7.94 -3.08 10.09
CA ALA A 24 8.83 -3.71 9.12
C ALA A 24 10.27 -3.83 9.64
N ALA A 25 10.78 -2.81 10.36
CA ALA A 25 12.11 -2.87 10.97
C ALA A 25 12.18 -3.95 12.07
N ALA A 26 11.17 -4.02 12.94
CA ALA A 26 11.07 -5.02 13.99
C ALA A 26 11.03 -6.45 13.41
N GLU A 27 10.24 -6.65 12.37
CA GLU A 27 10.07 -7.96 11.72
C GLU A 27 11.30 -8.42 10.94
N LEU A 28 12.06 -7.48 10.38
CA LEU A 28 13.36 -7.76 9.77
C LEU A 28 14.49 -7.94 10.80
N GLY A 29 14.23 -7.67 12.09
CA GLY A 29 15.21 -7.74 13.18
C GLY A 29 16.27 -6.64 13.09
N VAL A 30 15.94 -5.48 12.52
CA VAL A 30 16.88 -4.36 12.30
C VAL A 30 16.39 -3.08 12.96
N SER A 31 17.31 -2.16 13.26
CA SER A 31 16.91 -0.83 13.72
C SER A 31 16.27 -0.01 12.58
N VAL A 32 15.41 0.94 12.93
CA VAL A 32 14.78 1.86 11.97
C VAL A 32 15.84 2.68 11.21
N ALA A 33 16.94 3.04 11.89
CA ALA A 33 18.06 3.74 11.29
C ALA A 33 18.78 2.87 10.25
N SER A 34 19.04 1.60 10.58
CA SER A 34 19.61 0.63 9.63
C SER A 34 18.69 0.44 8.42
N LEU A 35 17.38 0.31 8.64
CA LEU A 35 16.39 0.21 7.56
C LEU A 35 16.40 1.44 6.66
N LYS A 36 16.48 2.65 7.22
CA LYS A 36 16.60 3.90 6.44
C LYS A 36 17.86 3.89 5.56
N THR A 37 19.01 3.53 6.12
CA THR A 37 20.27 3.46 5.38
C THR A 37 20.18 2.44 4.24
N MET A 38 19.54 1.29 4.48
CA MET A 38 19.30 0.28 3.44
C MET A 38 18.37 0.78 2.34
N CYS A 39 17.28 1.47 2.69
CA CYS A 39 16.40 2.11 1.70
C CYS A 39 17.16 3.09 0.82
N ILE A 40 18.03 3.93 1.39
CA ILE A 40 18.86 4.87 0.61
C ILE A 40 19.79 4.11 -0.35
N LYS A 41 20.47 3.06 0.13
CA LYS A 41 21.35 2.22 -0.69
C LYS A 41 20.63 1.49 -1.83
N LEU A 42 19.35 1.18 -1.64
CA LEU A 42 18.50 0.51 -2.64
C LEU A 42 17.71 1.51 -3.50
N ASN A 43 18.07 2.80 -3.48
CA ASN A 43 17.40 3.89 -4.20
C ASN A 43 15.89 4.00 -3.91
N MET A 44 15.45 3.60 -2.70
CA MET A 44 14.08 3.73 -2.27
C MET A 44 13.86 5.10 -1.60
N THR A 45 13.08 5.96 -2.25
CA THR A 45 12.86 7.33 -1.77
C THR A 45 11.86 7.39 -0.61
N ARG A 46 10.82 6.56 -0.64
CA ARG A 46 9.78 6.47 0.40
C ARG A 46 9.36 5.03 0.63
N TRP A 47 8.95 4.73 1.86
CA TRP A 47 8.40 3.43 2.20
C TRP A 47 7.02 3.24 1.55
N PRO A 48 6.79 2.17 0.75
CA PRO A 48 5.60 2.03 -0.09
C PRO A 48 4.31 1.70 0.67
N HIS A 49 4.39 1.41 1.97
CA HIS A 49 3.25 1.05 2.83
C HIS A 49 2.00 1.91 2.62
N ARG A 50 2.15 3.25 2.54
CA ARG A 50 0.98 4.14 2.37
C ARG A 50 0.26 3.93 1.05
N LYS A 51 0.99 3.64 -0.03
CA LYS A 51 0.42 3.34 -1.36
C LYS A 51 -0.31 1.99 -1.32
N ILE A 52 0.32 0.97 -0.74
CA ILE A 52 -0.23 -0.38 -0.58
C ILE A 52 -1.52 -0.35 0.27
N ALA A 53 -1.49 0.33 1.43
CA ALA A 53 -2.64 0.48 2.29
C ALA A 53 -3.82 1.18 1.58
N SER A 54 -3.56 2.24 0.81
CA SER A 54 -4.60 2.91 0.01
C SER A 54 -5.22 1.98 -1.03
N LEU A 55 -4.41 1.17 -1.72
CA LEU A 55 -4.89 0.19 -2.69
C LEU A 55 -5.73 -0.93 -2.04
N HIS A 56 -5.32 -1.44 -0.87
CA HIS A 56 -6.12 -2.40 -0.11
C HIS A 56 -7.45 -1.83 0.36
N GLN A 57 -7.50 -0.56 0.76
CA GLN A 57 -8.76 0.11 1.11
C GLN A 57 -9.69 0.21 -0.10
N LEU A 58 -9.17 0.57 -1.28
CA LEU A 58 -9.95 0.59 -2.52
C LEU A 58 -10.49 -0.81 -2.86
N LYS A 59 -9.64 -1.84 -2.78
CA LYS A 59 -10.03 -3.23 -3.04
C LYS A 59 -11.16 -3.66 -2.10
N SER A 60 -10.98 -3.42 -0.80
CA SER A 60 -11.98 -3.77 0.22
C SER A 60 -13.30 -3.06 -0.05
N PHE A 61 -13.26 -1.76 -0.36
CA PHE A 61 -14.45 -1.00 -0.68
C PHE A 61 -15.23 -1.55 -1.88
N LEU A 62 -14.54 -1.97 -2.94
CA LEU A 62 -15.17 -2.59 -4.10
C LEU A 62 -15.82 -3.93 -3.73
N LEU A 63 -15.14 -4.75 -2.93
CA LEU A 63 -15.68 -6.05 -2.50
C LEU A 63 -16.94 -5.92 -1.63
N PHE A 64 -17.09 -4.84 -0.86
CA PHE A 64 -18.28 -4.57 -0.06
C PHE A 64 -19.42 -3.88 -0.83
N GLN A 65 -19.23 -3.53 -2.10
CA GLN A 65 -20.30 -2.95 -2.92
C GLN A 65 -21.25 -4.04 -3.43
N PRO A 66 -22.57 -3.74 -3.53
CA PRO A 66 -23.51 -4.66 -4.17
C PRO A 66 -23.12 -4.88 -5.63
N LEU A 67 -23.15 -6.14 -6.07
CA LEU A 67 -22.72 -6.66 -7.39
C LEU A 67 -23.58 -6.19 -8.59
N LYS A 68 -24.12 -4.96 -8.55
CA LYS A 68 -24.96 -4.43 -9.64
C LYS A 68 -24.24 -4.42 -10.99
N GLU A 69 -22.92 -4.27 -10.99
CA GLU A 69 -22.08 -4.21 -12.19
C GLU A 69 -20.83 -5.08 -12.01
N GLN A 70 -21.03 -6.41 -11.98
CA GLN A 70 -19.96 -7.38 -11.71
C GLN A 70 -18.76 -7.24 -12.67
N HIS A 71 -18.99 -6.97 -13.96
CA HIS A 71 -17.91 -6.82 -14.94
C HIS A 71 -17.03 -5.60 -14.63
N LEU A 72 -17.63 -4.43 -14.44
CA LEU A 72 -16.91 -3.20 -14.09
C LEU A 72 -16.17 -3.34 -12.74
N GLN A 73 -16.79 -4.03 -11.78
CA GLN A 73 -16.14 -4.33 -10.50
C GLN A 73 -14.90 -5.22 -10.69
N GLN A 74 -14.97 -6.24 -11.53
CA GLN A 74 -13.84 -7.11 -11.86
C GLN A 74 -12.70 -6.34 -12.55
N GLU A 75 -13.02 -5.45 -13.51
CA GLU A 75 -12.03 -4.60 -14.17
C GLU A 75 -11.31 -3.69 -13.17
N HIS A 76 -12.06 -3.06 -12.26
CA HIS A 76 -11.48 -2.21 -11.23
C HIS A 76 -10.63 -2.99 -10.22
N LEU A 77 -11.04 -4.21 -9.84
CA LEU A 77 -10.24 -5.09 -8.99
C LEU A 77 -8.93 -5.49 -9.67
N ALA A 78 -8.98 -5.88 -10.95
CA ALA A 78 -7.81 -6.23 -11.74
C ALA A 78 -6.83 -5.05 -11.84
N ALA A 79 -7.32 -3.84 -12.09
CA ALA A 79 -6.50 -2.63 -12.12
C ALA A 79 -5.83 -2.34 -10.77
N ILE A 80 -6.52 -2.57 -9.64
CA ILE A 80 -5.93 -2.39 -8.30
C ILE A 80 -4.85 -3.44 -8.04
N GLU A 81 -5.05 -4.70 -8.45
CA GLU A 81 -4.07 -5.77 -8.28
C GLU A 81 -2.81 -5.55 -9.12
N GLU A 82 -2.97 -5.05 -10.35
CA GLU A 82 -1.85 -4.65 -11.19
C GLU A 82 -1.02 -3.53 -10.54
N GLU A 83 -1.68 -2.51 -9.99
CA GLU A 83 -1.00 -1.42 -9.28
C GLU A 83 -0.31 -1.89 -8.00
N LEU A 84 -0.91 -2.82 -7.25
CA LEU A 84 -0.26 -3.45 -6.10
C LEU A 84 1.02 -4.18 -6.53
N ALA A 85 0.94 -4.98 -7.61
CA ALA A 85 2.09 -5.69 -8.15
C ALA A 85 3.18 -4.72 -8.67
N ALA A 86 2.79 -3.59 -9.26
CA ALA A 86 3.71 -2.56 -9.71
C ALA A 86 4.44 -1.89 -8.54
N VAL A 87 3.74 -1.51 -7.45
CA VAL A 87 4.36 -0.96 -6.22
C VAL A 87 5.26 -2.00 -5.54
N GLN A 88 4.89 -3.27 -5.60
CA GLN A 88 5.68 -4.36 -5.03
C GLN A 88 7.00 -4.58 -5.82
N ARG A 89 6.93 -4.48 -7.15
CA ARG A 89 8.10 -4.59 -8.04
C ARG A 89 9.00 -3.38 -7.91
N ASP A 90 8.44 -2.19 -7.98
CA ASP A 90 9.14 -0.91 -7.83
C ASP A 90 8.50 -0.09 -6.70
N PRO A 91 9.16 0.03 -5.53
CA PRO A 91 8.63 0.83 -4.41
C PRO A 91 8.50 2.32 -4.74
N ASN A 92 9.23 2.82 -5.75
CA ASN A 92 9.11 4.18 -6.24
C ASN A 92 7.95 4.36 -7.23
N HIS A 93 7.34 3.27 -7.71
CA HIS A 93 6.21 3.30 -8.66
C HIS A 93 5.12 4.26 -8.20
N THR A 94 4.67 5.11 -9.12
CA THR A 94 3.59 6.05 -8.84
C THR A 94 2.28 5.41 -9.28
N VAL A 95 1.40 5.17 -8.30
CA VAL A 95 0.08 4.59 -8.57
C VAL A 95 -0.68 5.48 -9.54
N ARG A 96 -1.20 4.88 -10.62
CA ARG A 96 -1.86 5.64 -11.71
C ARG A 96 -3.02 6.49 -11.21
N SER A 97 -3.14 7.68 -11.80
CA SER A 97 -4.22 8.64 -11.52
C SER A 97 -5.58 8.18 -12.03
N SER A 98 -5.65 7.17 -12.91
CA SER A 98 -6.91 6.55 -13.33
C SER A 98 -7.73 5.99 -12.16
N LEU A 99 -7.07 5.58 -11.07
CA LEU A 99 -7.73 5.17 -9.81
C LEU A 99 -8.25 6.35 -8.97
N THR A 100 -8.01 7.61 -9.37
CA THR A 100 -8.43 8.81 -8.62
C THR A 100 -9.94 8.92 -8.55
N TYR A 101 -10.66 8.52 -9.60
CA TYR A 101 -12.12 8.48 -9.56
C TYR A 101 -12.63 7.52 -8.48
N LEU A 102 -12.06 6.30 -8.41
CA LEU A 102 -12.39 5.31 -7.38
C LEU A 102 -12.07 5.83 -5.98
N ARG A 103 -10.91 6.47 -5.78
CA ARG A 103 -10.54 7.12 -4.50
C ARG A 103 -11.55 8.17 -4.08
N ARG A 104 -12.05 8.98 -5.01
CA ARG A 104 -13.09 9.99 -4.76
C ARG A 104 -14.41 9.33 -4.34
N CYS A 105 -14.79 8.21 -4.96
CA CYS A 105 -15.99 7.46 -4.60
C CYS A 105 -15.89 6.82 -3.20
N VAL A 106 -14.74 6.25 -2.83
CA VAL A 106 -14.49 5.76 -1.45
C VAL A 106 -14.64 6.89 -0.44
N TRP A 107 -13.99 8.03 -0.69
CA TRP A 107 -13.99 9.16 0.23
C TRP A 107 -15.39 9.77 0.43
N LYS A 108 -16.16 9.97 -0.65
CA LYS A 108 -17.55 10.47 -0.58
C LYS A 108 -18.49 9.55 0.20
N ARG A 109 -18.21 8.24 0.23
CA ARG A 109 -19.03 7.25 0.94
C ARG A 109 -18.59 7.09 2.39
N ALA A 110 -17.29 7.16 2.68
CA ALA A 110 -16.75 7.26 4.04
C ALA A 110 -17.27 8.53 4.76
N GLN A 111 -17.33 9.69 4.09
CA GLN A 111 -17.94 10.89 4.65
C GLN A 111 -19.44 10.73 4.96
N ARG A 112 -20.19 10.02 4.10
CA ARG A 112 -21.61 9.73 4.36
C ARG A 112 -21.84 8.82 5.57
N MET A 113 -20.91 7.93 5.89
CA MET A 113 -20.97 7.13 7.12
C MET A 113 -20.61 7.94 8.38
N PHE A 114 -19.71 8.93 8.26
CA PHE A 114 -19.32 9.79 9.39
C PHE A 114 -20.26 10.97 9.66
N LEU A 115 -21.05 11.42 8.68
CA LEU A 115 -22.01 12.53 8.82
C LEU A 115 -23.47 12.05 8.77
N GLY A 116 -23.71 10.74 8.94
CA GLY A 116 -25.01 10.08 8.78
C GLY A 116 -25.72 9.72 10.09
N THR A 117 -25.47 10.43 11.19
CA THR A 117 -26.36 10.46 12.37
C THR A 117 -26.45 11.90 12.85
N GLY A 118 -27.57 12.56 12.53
CA GLY A 118 -27.80 13.93 12.96
C GLY A 118 -28.69 14.71 11.98
N LEU A 119 -29.93 14.25 11.82
CA LEU A 119 -31.18 15.03 11.78
C LEU A 119 -32.36 14.09 11.54
#